data_AF-A0A0N4X741-F1
#
_entry.id   AF-A0A0N4X741-F1
#
_cell.length_a   1.000
_cell.length_b   1.000
_cell.length_c   1.000
_cell.angle_alpha   90.00
_cell.angle_beta   90.00
_cell.angle_gamma   90.00
#
_symmetry.space_group_name_H-M   'P 1'
#
loop_
_entity.id
_entity.type
_entity.pdbx_description
1 polymer ?
#
loop_
_entity_poly.entity_id
_entity_poly.type
_entity_poly.pdbx_seq_one_letter_code
_entity_poly.pdbx_strand_id
1 'polypeptide(L)'
;LKSEKVYLDPKMKFDNPAEMFDYYNKNSFTINNKEIFLTRGIGLTDWEFEHKSVQVGKIIGRGQFGEVRRGKLTLKTGAVVFVAIKSIIEGKLCEFPSDAPGDLVKYVKEKMWNKNPEQREQMDKVHILACFA
;
A
#
# COMPACT_ATOMS: atom_id res chain seq x y z
N LEU A 1 -22.78 -10.63 4.27
CA LEU A 1 -21.42 -10.84 4.82
C LEU A 1 -21.35 -10.11 6.16
N LYS A 2 -21.04 -10.80 7.27
CA LYS A 2 -20.78 -10.10 8.54
C LYS A 2 -19.45 -9.36 8.35
N SER A 3 -19.47 -8.03 8.44
CA SER A 3 -18.24 -7.23 8.47
C SER A 3 -17.42 -7.68 9.67
N GLU A 4 -16.21 -8.19 9.44
CA GLU A 4 -15.29 -8.46 10.53
C GLU A 4 -14.99 -7.14 11.24
N LYS A 5 -15.05 -7.14 12.57
CA LYS A 5 -14.77 -5.96 13.37
C LYS A 5 -13.26 -5.69 13.32
N VAL A 6 -12.87 -4.42 13.19
CA VAL A 6 -11.47 -3.99 13.10
C VAL A 6 -10.97 -3.63 14.50
N TYR A 7 -9.72 -3.99 14.83
CA TYR A 7 -9.13 -3.71 16.14
C TYR A 7 -7.60 -3.68 16.12
N LEU A 8 -7.01 -2.92 17.04
CA LEU A 8 -5.57 -2.99 17.40
C LEU A 8 -5.36 -3.71 18.74
N ASP A 9 -6.26 -3.50 19.69
CA ASP A 9 -6.38 -4.25 20.94
C ASP A 9 -7.63 -5.14 20.86
N PRO A 10 -7.53 -6.47 21.02
CA PRO A 10 -8.69 -7.38 21.00
C PRO A 10 -9.82 -7.01 21.96
N LYS A 11 -9.53 -6.22 23.01
CA LYS A 11 -10.52 -5.72 23.97
C LYS A 11 -11.44 -4.66 23.40
N MET A 12 -11.01 -3.95 22.35
CA MET A 12 -11.76 -2.84 21.75
C MET A 12 -11.92 -3.06 20.25
N LYS A 13 -13.16 -3.28 19.82
CA LYS A 13 -13.51 -3.64 18.45
C LYS A 13 -14.39 -2.55 17.84
N PHE A 14 -14.12 -2.22 16.59
CA PHE A 14 -14.80 -1.15 15.85
C PHE A 14 -15.47 -1.69 14.60
N ASP A 15 -16.45 -0.95 14.08
CA ASP A 15 -17.25 -1.38 12.94
C ASP A 15 -16.53 -1.09 11.63
N ASN A 16 -15.72 -0.04 11.61
CA ASN A 16 -14.89 0.35 10.48
C ASN A 16 -13.55 0.96 10.95
N PRO A 17 -12.53 1.00 10.06
CA PRO A 17 -11.23 1.58 10.41
C PRO A 17 -11.28 3.06 10.82
N ALA A 18 -12.20 3.86 10.26
CA ALA A 18 -12.27 5.29 10.57
C ALA A 18 -12.62 5.52 12.05
N GLU A 19 -13.63 4.81 12.57
CA GLU A 19 -13.98 4.85 13.99
C GLU A 19 -12.83 4.42 14.90
N MET A 20 -12.09 3.39 14.49
CA MET A 20 -10.90 2.92 15.21
C MET A 20 -9.82 4.02 15.29
N PHE A 21 -9.52 4.67 14.18
CA PHE A 21 -8.53 5.75 14.13
C PHE A 21 -8.99 6.99 14.91
N ASP A 22 -10.26 7.37 14.82
CA ASP A 22 -10.81 8.49 15.58
C ASP A 22 -10.73 8.29 17.09
N TYR A 23 -10.91 7.04 17.54
CA TYR A 23 -10.73 6.67 18.94
C TYR A 23 -9.26 6.74 19.38
N TYR A 24 -8.34 6.07 18.67
CA TYR A 24 -6.93 5.99 19.07
C TYR A 24 -6.12 7.25 18.76
N ASN A 25 -6.66 8.21 18.01
CA ASN A 25 -6.12 9.57 17.93
C ASN A 25 -6.25 10.34 19.24
N LYS A 26 -7.12 9.89 20.16
CA LYS A 26 -7.38 10.54 21.46
C LYS A 26 -6.95 9.70 22.66
N ASN A 27 -6.76 8.40 22.45
CA ASN A 27 -6.52 7.43 23.52
C ASN A 27 -5.29 6.58 23.19
N SER A 28 -4.50 6.23 24.20
CA SER A 28 -3.43 5.24 24.05
C SER A 28 -3.98 3.81 23.98
N PHE A 29 -3.14 2.91 23.51
CA PHE A 29 -3.35 1.46 23.58
C PHE A 29 -2.05 0.74 23.90
N THR A 30 -2.15 -0.52 24.33
CA THR A 30 -0.98 -1.31 24.72
C THR A 30 -0.71 -2.41 23.70
N ILE A 31 0.51 -2.45 23.15
CA ILE A 31 1.02 -3.59 22.39
C ILE A 31 2.34 -4.05 23.03
N ASN A 32 2.46 -5.34 23.31
CA ASN A 32 3.66 -5.94 23.93
C ASN A 32 4.10 -5.18 25.21
N ASN A 33 3.13 -4.86 26.07
CA ASN A 33 3.32 -4.11 27.32
C ASN A 33 3.91 -2.70 27.16
N LYS A 34 3.89 -2.15 25.94
CA LYS A 34 4.25 -0.76 25.65
C LYS A 34 3.00 0.04 25.37
N GLU A 35 2.89 1.19 26.01
CA GLU A 35 1.87 2.18 25.72
C GLU A 35 2.23 2.92 24.42
N ILE A 36 1.27 2.98 23.50
CA ILE A 36 1.41 3.56 22.17
C ILE A 36 0.35 4.62 21.96
N PHE A 37 0.75 5.73 21.34
CA PHE A 37 -0.13 6.81 20.91
C PHE A 37 -0.07 6.96 19.39
N LEU A 38 -1.23 7.16 18.75
CA LEU A 38 -1.24 7.64 17.37
C LEU A 38 -0.94 9.13 17.39
N THR A 39 0.19 9.52 16.81
CA THR A 39 0.66 10.92 16.85
C THR A 39 0.28 11.69 15.59
N ARG A 40 0.52 11.09 14.42
CA ARG A 40 0.26 11.73 13.12
C ARG A 40 0.05 10.67 12.05
N GLY A 41 -1.05 10.76 11.31
CA GLY A 41 -1.25 9.97 10.10
C GLY A 41 -0.24 10.36 9.02
N ILE A 42 0.37 9.37 8.37
CA ILE A 42 1.19 9.60 7.18
C ILE A 42 0.23 9.62 5.99
N GLY A 43 0.00 10.82 5.46
CA GLY A 43 -0.86 11.02 4.29
C GLY A 43 -0.18 10.58 2.99
N LEU A 44 -0.99 10.46 1.93
CA LEU A 44 -0.47 10.22 0.59
C LEU A 44 0.39 11.38 0.12
N THR A 45 1.43 11.07 -0.63
CA THR A 45 2.37 12.03 -1.20
C THR A 45 1.94 12.45 -2.62
N ASP A 46 2.61 13.46 -3.18
CA ASP A 46 2.30 13.92 -4.54
C ASP A 46 2.80 13.01 -5.66
N TRP A 47 3.74 12.11 -5.36
CA TRP A 47 4.26 11.13 -6.30
C TRP A 47 3.43 9.84 -6.36
N GLU A 48 2.40 9.72 -5.52
CA GLU A 48 1.47 8.60 -5.53
C GLU A 48 0.29 8.87 -6.47
N PHE A 49 0.04 7.92 -7.37
CA PHE A 49 -1.03 8.00 -8.36
C PHE A 49 -1.96 6.80 -8.24
N GLU A 50 -3.25 7.05 -8.37
CA GLU A 50 -4.24 5.98 -8.45
C GLU A 50 -4.06 5.18 -9.76
N HIS A 51 -4.29 3.87 -9.69
CA HIS A 51 -4.22 3.01 -10.88
C HIS A 51 -5.13 3.47 -12.02
N LYS A 52 -6.32 4.00 -11.69
CA LYS A 52 -7.29 4.53 -12.68
C LYS A 52 -6.75 5.72 -13.47
N SER A 53 -5.78 6.44 -12.92
CA SER A 53 -5.12 7.58 -13.56
C SER A 53 -4.00 7.16 -14.51
N VAL A 54 -3.65 5.87 -14.55
CA VAL A 54 -2.57 5.31 -15.36
C VAL A 54 -3.12 4.45 -16.48
N GLN A 55 -2.85 4.81 -17.72
CA GLN A 55 -3.18 4.01 -18.90
C GLN A 55 -1.92 3.32 -19.42
N VAL A 56 -1.87 2.00 -19.27
CA VAL A 56 -0.74 1.17 -19.70
C VAL A 56 -0.85 0.85 -21.18
N GLY A 57 0.20 1.15 -21.95
CA GLY A 57 0.30 0.87 -23.37
C GLY A 57 1.28 -0.26 -23.69
N LYS A 58 1.85 -0.20 -24.90
CA LYS A 58 2.77 -1.22 -25.43
C LYS A 58 4.11 -1.25 -24.69
N ILE A 59 4.75 -2.42 -24.68
CA ILE A 59 6.14 -2.59 -24.21
C ILE A 59 7.07 -1.77 -25.09
N ILE A 60 7.98 -1.03 -24.45
CA ILE A 60 9.04 -0.24 -25.10
C ILE A 60 10.44 -0.68 -24.70
N GLY A 61 10.58 -1.53 -23.68
CA GLY A 61 11.87 -2.08 -23.27
C GLY A 61 11.76 -3.06 -22.13
N ARG A 62 12.91 -3.61 -21.74
CA ARG A 62 13.10 -4.46 -20.55
C ARG A 62 14.34 -3.97 -19.81
N GLY A 63 14.19 -3.69 -18.52
CA GLY A 63 15.29 -3.35 -17.62
C GLY A 63 15.55 -4.45 -16.60
N GLN A 64 16.53 -4.24 -15.71
CA GLN A 64 16.93 -5.20 -14.68
C GLN A 64 15.79 -5.68 -13.76
N PHE A 65 14.71 -4.90 -13.65
CA PHE A 65 13.59 -5.14 -12.74
C PHE A 65 12.26 -5.44 -13.46
N GLY A 66 12.27 -5.60 -14.79
CA GLY A 66 11.08 -5.97 -15.55
C GLY A 66 10.85 -5.16 -16.83
N GLU A 67 9.65 -5.27 -17.37
CA GLU A 67 9.25 -4.59 -18.60
C GLU A 67 8.99 -3.10 -18.36
N VAL A 68 9.37 -2.30 -19.36
CA VAL A 68 9.01 -0.88 -19.44
C VAL A 68 8.00 -0.74 -20.56
N ARG A 69 6.87 -0.10 -20.25
CA ARG A 69 5.77 0.15 -21.19
C ARG A 69 5.59 1.64 -21.39
N ARG A 70 5.22 2.08 -22.58
CA ARG A 70 4.73 3.46 -22.76
C ARG A 70 3.34 3.56 -22.16
N GLY A 71 2.98 4.70 -21.60
CA GLY A 71 1.66 4.93 -21.05
C GLY A 71 1.25 6.39 -21.07
N LYS A 72 0.06 6.64 -20.55
CA LYS A 72 -0.44 7.99 -20.27
C LYS A 72 -0.78 8.08 -18.79
N LEU A 73 -0.42 9.19 -18.16
CA LEU A 73 -0.76 9.50 -16.78
C LEU A 73 -1.65 10.74 -16.78
N THR A 74 -2.82 10.62 -16.16
CA THR A 74 -3.68 11.76 -15.83
C THR A 74 -3.22 12.32 -14.48
N LEU A 75 -2.66 13.52 -14.49
CA LEU A 75 -2.22 14.21 -13.28
C LEU A 75 -3.40 14.64 -12.42
N LYS A 76 -3.15 14.94 -11.14
CA LYS A 76 -4.17 15.49 -10.22
C LYS A 76 -4.81 16.79 -10.76
N THR A 77 -4.10 17.52 -11.62
CA THR A 77 -4.59 18.72 -12.32
C THR A 77 -5.54 18.42 -13.49
N GLY A 78 -5.70 17.16 -13.87
CA GLY A 78 -6.44 16.72 -15.06
C GLY A 78 -5.61 16.70 -16.35
N ALA A 79 -4.39 17.25 -16.35
CA ALA A 79 -3.51 17.20 -17.51
C ALA A 79 -3.04 15.76 -17.80
N VAL A 80 -2.90 15.42 -19.08
CA VAL A 80 -2.46 14.09 -19.52
C VAL A 80 -1.03 14.17 -20.04
N VAL A 81 -0.13 13.38 -19.48
CA VAL A 81 1.28 13.31 -19.87
C VAL A 81 1.66 11.90 -20.34
N PHE A 82 2.52 11.80 -21.35
CA PHE A 82 3.07 10.53 -21.78
C PHE A 82 4.21 10.10 -20.85
N VAL A 83 4.18 8.86 -20.40
CA VAL A 83 5.11 8.33 -19.39
C VAL A 83 5.68 6.98 -19.80
N ALA A 84 6.84 6.66 -19.24
CA ALA A 84 7.35 5.30 -19.20
C ALA A 84 6.91 4.65 -17.89
N ILE A 85 6.24 3.51 -17.98
CA ILE A 85 5.75 2.73 -16.86
C ILE A 85 6.67 1.53 -16.69
N LYS A 86 7.45 1.53 -15.62
CA LYS A 86 8.28 0.39 -15.25
C LYS A 86 7.43 -0.58 -14.44
N SER A 87 7.21 -1.77 -14.97
CA SER A 87 6.46 -2.82 -14.30
C SER A 87 7.42 -3.78 -13.62
N ILE A 88 7.15 -4.09 -12.35
CA ILE A 88 7.79 -5.20 -11.67
C ILE A 88 7.06 -6.47 -12.12
N ILE A 89 7.69 -7.22 -13.01
CA ILE A 89 7.23 -8.55 -13.43
C ILE A 89 8.08 -9.57 -12.68
N GLU A 90 7.40 -10.58 -12.15
CA GLU A 90 7.91 -11.64 -11.29
C GLU A 90 9.30 -12.19 -11.70
N GLY A 91 10.16 -12.44 -10.68
CA GLY A 91 11.49 -13.04 -10.78
C GLY A 91 12.60 -12.22 -10.11
N LYS A 92 12.47 -10.89 -10.10
CA LYS A 92 13.39 -9.95 -9.44
C LYS A 92 12.61 -8.88 -8.69
N LEU A 93 12.10 -9.24 -7.52
CA LEU A 93 11.48 -8.28 -6.60
C LEU A 93 12.58 -7.42 -5.94
N CYS A 94 12.20 -6.25 -5.41
CA CYS A 94 13.07 -5.55 -4.48
C CYS A 94 13.37 -6.47 -3.30
N GLU A 95 14.65 -6.63 -2.99
CA GLU A 95 15.05 -7.30 -1.76
C GLU A 95 14.72 -6.37 -0.61
N PHE A 96 13.96 -6.89 0.35
CA PHE A 96 13.78 -6.20 1.61
C PHE A 96 15.07 -6.28 2.41
N PRO A 97 15.40 -5.25 3.21
CA PRO A 97 16.55 -5.32 4.10
C PRO A 97 16.37 -6.48 5.09
N SER A 98 17.47 -7.05 5.56
CA SER A 98 17.46 -8.28 6.38
C SER A 98 16.75 -8.13 7.73
N ASP A 99 16.55 -6.89 8.17
CA ASP A 99 15.84 -6.52 9.40
C ASP A 99 14.33 -6.32 9.20
N ALA A 100 13.81 -6.41 7.97
CA ALA A 100 12.39 -6.29 7.71
C ALA A 100 11.60 -7.48 8.30
N PRO A 101 10.46 -7.24 9.00
CA PRO A 101 9.64 -8.30 9.56
C PRO A 101 9.16 -9.30 8.48
N GLY A 102 9.39 -10.60 8.70
CA GLY A 102 9.09 -11.64 7.71
C GLY A 102 7.63 -11.68 7.24
N ASP A 103 6.68 -11.46 8.16
CA ASP A 103 5.25 -11.41 7.83
C ASP A 103 4.88 -10.22 6.95
N LEU A 104 5.51 -9.06 7.17
CA LEU A 104 5.37 -7.88 6.32
C LEU A 104 5.91 -8.17 4.93
N VAL A 105 7.11 -8.73 4.84
CA VAL A 105 7.74 -9.11 3.57
C VAL A 105 6.84 -10.08 2.81
N LYS A 106 6.33 -11.12 3.49
CA LYS A 106 5.42 -12.10 2.90
C LYS A 106 4.14 -11.43 2.38
N TYR A 107 3.49 -10.62 3.20
CA TYR A 107 2.26 -9.94 2.81
C TYR A 107 2.48 -9.00 1.60
N VAL A 108 3.54 -8.20 1.61
CA VAL A 108 3.83 -7.29 0.48
C VAL A 108 4.07 -8.09 -0.80
N LYS A 109 4.83 -9.19 -0.74
CA LYS A 109 5.09 -10.03 -1.91
C LYS A 109 3.82 -10.71 -2.44
N GLU A 110 2.99 -11.26 -1.57
CA GLU A 110 1.82 -12.05 -1.96
C GLU A 110 0.60 -11.19 -2.34
N LYS A 111 0.40 -10.05 -1.67
CA LYS A 111 -0.82 -9.23 -1.77
C LYS A 111 -0.63 -7.93 -2.54
N MET A 112 0.48 -7.22 -2.30
CA MET A 112 0.73 -5.90 -2.89
C MET A 112 1.43 -6.01 -4.26
N TRP A 113 2.41 -6.89 -4.35
CA TRP A 113 3.17 -7.14 -5.57
C TRP A 113 2.64 -8.32 -6.38
N ASN A 114 1.33 -8.63 -6.24
CA ASN A 114 0.68 -9.68 -7.00
C ASN A 114 0.85 -9.44 -8.52
N LYS A 115 1.13 -10.52 -9.26
CA LYS A 115 1.34 -10.52 -10.71
C LYS A 115 0.15 -9.98 -11.49
N ASN A 116 -1.07 -10.33 -11.06
CA ASN A 116 -2.28 -9.80 -11.68
C ASN A 116 -2.62 -8.46 -11.00
N PRO A 117 -2.52 -7.31 -11.71
CA PRO A 117 -2.83 -6.00 -11.13
C PRO A 117 -4.26 -5.92 -10.57
N GLU A 118 -5.20 -6.64 -11.17
CA GLU A 118 -6.60 -6.66 -10.72
C GLU A 118 -6.81 -7.45 -9.42
N GLN A 119 -5.88 -8.35 -9.09
CA GLN A 119 -5.90 -9.13 -7.85
C GLN A 119 -5.04 -8.53 -6.74
N ARG A 120 -4.32 -7.44 -7.03
CA ARG A 120 -3.59 -6.72 -5.97
C ARG A 120 -4.60 -6.18 -4.97
N GLU A 121 -4.29 -6.37 -3.70
CA GLU A 121 -5.06 -5.68 -2.68
C GLU A 121 -4.82 -4.17 -2.85
N GLN A 122 -5.92 -3.43 -2.88
CA GLN A 122 -5.85 -1.98 -2.93
C GLN A 122 -5.39 -1.46 -1.56
N MET A 123 -4.68 -0.34 -1.55
CA MET A 123 -4.14 0.27 -0.33
C MET A 123 -5.22 0.54 0.74
N ASP A 124 -6.48 0.72 0.35
CA ASP A 124 -7.63 0.90 1.24
C ASP A 124 -8.00 -0.37 2.04
N LYS A 125 -7.60 -1.55 1.56
CA LYS A 125 -7.80 -2.86 2.22
C LYS A 125 -6.54 -3.37 2.93
N VAL A 126 -5.42 -2.69 2.75
CA VAL A 126 -4.13 -3.08 3.31
C VAL A 126 -4.04 -2.50 4.70
N HIS A 127 -4.47 -3.28 5.69
CA HIS A 127 -4.43 -2.92 7.11
C HIS A 127 -3.01 -2.89 7.71
N ILE A 128 -1.99 -3.06 6.88
CA ILE A 128 -0.60 -2.97 7.29
C ILE A 128 -0.15 -1.53 7.17
N LEU A 129 0.04 -0.88 8.33
CA LEU A 129 0.85 0.34 8.45
C LEU A 129 2.27 0.02 7.99
N ALA A 130 2.54 0.16 6.69
CA ALA A 130 3.89 0.29 6.19
C ALA A 130 4.29 1.76 6.31
N CYS A 131 4.87 2.12 7.45
CA CYS A 131 5.70 3.32 7.53
C CYS A 131 6.91 3.10 6.61
N PHE A 132 6.89 3.65 5.41
CA PHE A 132 8.11 3.90 4.66
C PHE A 132 8.66 5.25 5.13
N ALA A 133 9.81 5.20 5.80
CA ALA A 133 10.62 6.36 6.14
C ALA A 133 11.42 6.84 4.92
#